data_AF-A0A699ZLQ6-F1
#
_entry.id   AF-A0A699ZLQ6-F1
#
_cell.length_a   1.000
_cell.length_b   1.000
_cell.length_c   1.000
_cell.angle_alpha   90.00
_cell.angle_beta   90.00
_cell.angle_gamma   90.00
#
_symmetry.space_group_name_H-M   'P 1'
#
loop_
_entity.id
_entity.type
_entity.pdbx_description
1 polymer ?
#
loop_
_entity_poly.entity_id
_entity_poly.type
_entity_poly.pdbx_seq_one_letter_code
_entity_poly.pdbx_strand_id
1 'polypeptide(L)'
;MQTRTFQCLGYYDPGCGGTPTQCAQPVTCYDFQCSGPYPGGPSTLYECNTQPCTSYTWSVTAWGQCSRDCSTGEQPGNQTRTVVCLASVAGQESVIVADGLCATAGSRPADRQACNTEPCVETQLHLSAAQAMQIVPAGSAFNLTWSGGLQDGRVSASLQQVAVGVAGQLLANSTWQDAGLGLPVDVENTLSSRWAVPASLASGQYLLKLTSSATPANQDVMAAPVVVQGTVGYELTLLPMGLGAGLGSAATLQV
;
A
#
# COMPACT_ATOMS: atom_id res chain seq x y z
N MET A 1 -30.13 9.24 -65.57
CA MET A 1 -30.04 8.64 -64.23
C MET A 1 -31.01 7.48 -64.21
N GLN A 2 -30.53 6.23 -64.19
CA GLN A 2 -31.41 5.05 -64.13
C GLN A 2 -31.53 4.61 -62.68
N THR A 3 -32.72 4.76 -62.11
CA THR A 3 -33.05 4.24 -60.78
C THR A 3 -33.48 2.79 -60.93
N ARG A 4 -32.87 1.86 -60.18
CA ARG A 4 -33.30 0.46 -60.13
C ARG A 4 -33.46 0.00 -58.68
N THR A 5 -34.49 -0.79 -58.46
CA THR A 5 -34.94 -1.28 -57.16
C THR A 5 -34.28 -2.62 -56.86
N PHE A 6 -33.65 -2.78 -55.69
CA PHE A 6 -33.11 -4.05 -55.21
C PHE A 6 -33.87 -4.49 -53.95
N GLN A 7 -34.01 -5.80 -53.74
CA GLN A 7 -34.57 -6.39 -52.52
C GLN A 7 -33.44 -7.06 -51.72
N CYS A 8 -33.23 -6.59 -50.49
CA CYS A 8 -32.29 -7.20 -49.54
C CYS A 8 -33.00 -8.29 -48.74
N LEU A 9 -32.40 -9.49 -48.66
CA LEU A 9 -32.85 -10.58 -47.79
C LEU A 9 -31.98 -10.58 -46.52
N GLY A 10 -32.15 -9.57 -45.67
CA GLY A 10 -31.45 -9.47 -44.38
C GLY A 10 -32.39 -9.68 -43.20
N TYR A 11 -32.00 -10.53 -42.25
CA TYR A 11 -32.64 -10.57 -40.93
C TYR A 11 -32.09 -9.41 -40.07
N TYR A 12 -33.00 -8.70 -39.40
CA TYR A 12 -32.67 -7.65 -38.44
C TYR A 12 -32.12 -8.30 -37.16
N ASP A 13 -30.84 -8.05 -36.85
CA ASP A 13 -30.25 -8.36 -35.55
C ASP A 13 -30.13 -7.06 -34.71
N PRO A 14 -30.93 -6.89 -33.64
CA PRO A 14 -30.91 -5.70 -32.80
C PRO A 14 -29.57 -5.47 -32.08
N GLY A 15 -28.69 -6.48 -31.98
CA GLY A 15 -27.35 -6.33 -31.39
C GLY A 15 -26.32 -5.72 -32.35
N CYS A 16 -26.66 -5.59 -33.63
CA CYS A 16 -25.71 -5.31 -34.72
C CYS A 16 -25.98 -3.98 -35.45
N GLY A 17 -26.83 -3.11 -34.88
CA GLY A 17 -27.05 -1.76 -35.39
C GLY A 17 -27.82 -1.67 -36.71
N GLY A 18 -28.43 -2.76 -37.18
CA GLY A 18 -29.45 -2.66 -38.23
C GLY A 18 -30.60 -1.81 -37.69
N THR A 19 -31.09 -0.84 -38.47
CA THR A 19 -32.37 -0.18 -38.15
C THR A 19 -33.51 -0.91 -38.88
N PRO A 20 -34.74 -0.95 -38.35
CA PRO A 20 -35.88 -1.63 -39.00
C PRO A 20 -36.22 -1.08 -40.40
N THR A 21 -35.68 0.10 -40.74
CA THR A 21 -36.10 0.93 -41.87
C THR A 21 -35.29 0.76 -43.15
N GLN A 22 -34.29 -0.12 -43.21
CA GLN A 22 -33.44 -0.25 -44.42
C GLN A 22 -33.81 -1.41 -45.37
N CYS A 23 -34.82 -2.23 -45.07
CA CYS A 23 -35.23 -3.32 -45.97
C CYS A 23 -36.72 -3.33 -46.35
N ALA A 24 -37.47 -2.26 -46.03
CA ALA A 24 -38.86 -2.13 -46.44
C ALA A 24 -39.06 -0.79 -47.15
N GLN A 25 -39.37 -0.87 -48.45
CA GLN A 25 -39.61 0.21 -49.44
C GLN A 25 -38.42 0.47 -50.39
N PRO A 26 -38.69 0.83 -51.68
CA PRO A 26 -37.74 0.73 -52.78
C PRO A 26 -36.79 1.93 -52.76
N VAL A 27 -35.92 2.01 -51.76
CA VAL A 27 -34.93 3.08 -51.64
C VAL A 27 -33.57 2.44 -51.75
N THR A 28 -32.80 2.95 -52.71
CA THR A 28 -31.38 2.69 -52.95
C THR A 28 -30.61 2.50 -51.65
N CYS A 29 -30.12 1.29 -51.39
CA CYS A 29 -29.08 1.07 -50.38
C CYS A 29 -27.82 1.76 -50.87
N TYR A 30 -27.28 2.70 -50.09
CA TYR A 30 -25.94 3.22 -50.33
C TYR A 30 -24.93 2.09 -50.09
N ASP A 31 -24.03 1.93 -51.05
CA ASP A 31 -23.07 0.84 -51.32
C ASP A 31 -22.01 0.56 -50.22
N PHE A 32 -22.24 0.93 -48.97
CA PHE A 32 -21.20 0.80 -47.93
C PHE A 32 -21.28 -0.50 -47.10
N GLN A 33 -22.24 -1.40 -47.36
CA GLN A 33 -22.44 -2.63 -46.56
C GLN A 33 -22.83 -3.89 -47.38
N CYS A 34 -22.74 -3.86 -48.71
CA CYS A 34 -23.03 -5.01 -49.56
C CYS A 34 -21.72 -5.57 -50.13
N SER A 35 -21.43 -6.86 -49.90
CA SER A 35 -20.26 -7.53 -50.48
C SER A 35 -20.74 -8.48 -51.58
N GLY A 36 -20.39 -8.21 -52.84
CA GLY A 36 -20.76 -9.08 -53.97
C GLY A 36 -20.19 -8.59 -55.31
N PRO A 37 -20.00 -9.49 -56.30
CA PRO A 37 -19.46 -9.10 -57.61
C PRO A 37 -20.39 -8.10 -58.34
N TYR A 38 -19.80 -7.12 -59.02
CA TYR A 38 -20.49 -6.13 -59.86
C TYR A 38 -21.41 -6.84 -60.89
N PRO A 39 -22.56 -6.26 -61.27
CA PRO A 39 -23.69 -6.99 -61.85
C PRO A 39 -23.41 -7.41 -63.30
N GLY A 40 -23.05 -8.68 -63.47
CA GLY A 40 -22.99 -9.36 -64.77
C GLY A 40 -23.66 -10.74 -64.78
N GLY A 41 -24.33 -11.12 -63.70
CA GLY A 41 -25.00 -12.42 -63.53
C GLY A 41 -26.52 -12.29 -63.29
N PRO A 42 -27.28 -13.37 -63.47
CA PRO A 42 -28.75 -13.37 -63.40
C PRO A 42 -29.35 -13.17 -61.99
N SER A 43 -28.52 -12.99 -60.95
CA SER A 43 -28.97 -12.81 -59.56
C SER A 43 -29.21 -11.33 -59.23
N THR A 44 -30.45 -10.99 -58.89
CA THR A 44 -30.84 -9.66 -58.37
C THR A 44 -30.83 -9.56 -56.84
N LEU A 45 -30.30 -10.58 -56.16
CA LEU A 45 -30.30 -10.71 -54.70
C LEU A 45 -28.85 -10.63 -54.18
N TYR A 46 -28.66 -9.83 -53.14
CA TYR A 46 -27.35 -9.62 -52.48
C TYR A 46 -27.50 -9.88 -50.98
N GLU A 47 -26.47 -10.48 -50.39
CA GLU A 47 -26.34 -10.60 -48.93
C GLU A 47 -25.91 -9.25 -48.35
N CYS A 48 -26.69 -8.73 -47.41
CA CYS A 48 -26.40 -7.52 -46.66
C CYS A 48 -26.16 -7.87 -45.19
N ASN A 49 -25.47 -7.00 -44.45
CA ASN A 49 -25.13 -7.23 -43.03
C ASN A 49 -24.24 -8.46 -42.78
N THR A 50 -23.36 -8.81 -43.72
CA THR A 50 -22.40 -9.92 -43.57
C THR A 50 -21.24 -9.59 -42.63
N GLN A 51 -21.15 -8.35 -42.17
CA GLN A 51 -20.13 -7.91 -41.24
C GLN A 51 -20.31 -8.59 -39.86
N PRO A 52 -19.21 -9.01 -39.21
CA PRO A 52 -19.29 -9.65 -37.91
C PRO A 52 -19.93 -8.73 -36.86
N CYS A 53 -20.91 -9.25 -36.12
CA CYS A 53 -21.57 -8.53 -35.05
C CYS A 53 -20.67 -8.48 -33.81
N THR A 54 -20.09 -7.32 -33.56
CA THR A 54 -19.29 -7.06 -32.36
C THR A 54 -20.18 -6.66 -31.20
N SER A 55 -20.20 -7.45 -30.14
CA SER A 55 -20.79 -7.07 -28.86
C SER A 55 -19.73 -6.45 -27.95
N TYR A 56 -20.12 -5.42 -27.19
CA TYR A 56 -19.26 -4.76 -26.22
C TYR A 56 -19.75 -5.06 -24.82
N THR A 57 -18.85 -5.53 -23.96
CA THR A 57 -19.19 -5.89 -22.58
C THR A 57 -18.07 -5.52 -21.62
N TRP A 58 -18.42 -5.06 -20.42
CA TRP A 58 -17.47 -4.86 -19.34
C TRP A 58 -17.01 -6.20 -18.76
N SER A 59 -15.69 -6.39 -18.69
CA SER A 59 -15.07 -7.49 -17.95
C SER A 59 -14.39 -6.96 -16.70
N VAL A 60 -14.61 -7.63 -15.58
CA VAL A 60 -14.09 -7.24 -14.26
C VAL A 60 -13.37 -8.40 -13.61
N THR A 61 -12.22 -8.14 -13.00
CA THR A 61 -11.54 -9.13 -12.15
C THR A 61 -12.14 -9.16 -10.75
N ALA A 62 -11.78 -10.18 -9.97
CA ALA A 62 -11.93 -10.11 -8.52
C ALA A 62 -11.17 -8.90 -7.96
N TRP A 63 -11.58 -8.45 -6.77
CA TRP A 63 -10.86 -7.44 -6.02
C TRP A 63 -9.49 -7.96 -5.59
N GLY A 64 -8.48 -7.11 -5.67
CA GLY A 64 -7.16 -7.37 -5.09
C GLY A 64 -7.19 -7.32 -3.57
N GLN A 65 -6.03 -7.51 -2.95
CA GLN A 65 -5.89 -7.36 -1.50
C GLN A 65 -6.21 -5.93 -1.06
N CYS A 66 -6.77 -5.82 0.15
CA CYS A 66 -6.99 -4.54 0.77
C CYS A 66 -5.66 -3.88 1.11
N SER A 67 -5.56 -2.57 0.97
CA SER A 67 -4.35 -1.81 1.32
C SER A 67 -4.07 -1.75 2.83
N ARG A 68 -5.02 -2.15 3.68
CA ARG A 68 -4.97 -2.10 5.14
C ARG A 68 -5.82 -3.23 5.72
N ASP A 69 -5.47 -3.77 6.88
CA ASP A 69 -6.29 -4.79 7.54
C ASP A 69 -7.37 -4.20 8.45
N CYS A 70 -7.30 -2.89 8.72
CA CYS A 70 -8.26 -2.14 9.54
C CYS A 70 -8.36 -0.66 9.11
N SER A 71 -9.32 0.08 9.68
CA SER A 71 -9.55 1.50 9.44
C SER A 71 -8.92 2.38 10.54
N THR A 72 -8.23 3.44 10.13
CA THR A 72 -7.67 4.43 11.07
C THR A 72 -8.61 5.62 11.16
N GLY A 73 -9.64 5.53 12.01
CA GLY A 73 -10.65 6.56 12.15
C GLY A 73 -11.48 6.73 10.86
N GLU A 74 -11.29 7.85 10.15
CA GLU A 74 -12.09 8.19 8.95
C GLU A 74 -11.56 7.57 7.65
N GLN A 75 -10.41 6.88 7.67
CA GLN A 75 -9.76 6.35 6.46
C GLN A 75 -9.80 4.80 6.44
N PRO A 76 -10.74 4.19 5.70
CA PRO A 76 -10.76 2.73 5.49
C PRO A 76 -9.63 2.29 4.56
N GLY A 77 -9.36 0.99 4.50
CA GLY A 77 -8.53 0.41 3.44
C GLY A 77 -9.17 0.57 2.06
N ASN A 78 -8.36 0.47 1.00
CA ASN A 78 -8.82 0.51 -0.39
C ASN A 78 -8.32 -0.73 -1.13
N GLN A 79 -9.19 -1.34 -1.93
CA GLN A 79 -8.85 -2.43 -2.83
C GLN A 79 -9.16 -2.03 -4.27
N THR A 80 -8.34 -2.51 -5.18
CA THR A 80 -8.47 -2.21 -6.62
C THR A 80 -8.77 -3.47 -7.42
N ARG A 81 -9.43 -3.32 -8.56
CA ARG A 81 -9.65 -4.40 -9.52
C ARG A 81 -9.48 -3.88 -10.93
N THR A 82 -9.23 -4.80 -11.86
CA THR A 82 -9.16 -4.46 -13.28
C THR A 82 -10.56 -4.43 -13.87
N VAL A 83 -10.85 -3.37 -14.62
CA VAL A 83 -12.11 -3.18 -15.37
C VAL A 83 -11.72 -2.82 -16.80
N VAL A 84 -12.10 -3.65 -17.76
CA VAL A 84 -11.77 -3.48 -19.18
C VAL A 84 -13.02 -3.66 -20.05
N CYS A 85 -13.08 -2.92 -21.15
CA CYS A 85 -14.08 -3.14 -22.18
C CYS A 85 -13.63 -4.24 -23.15
N LEU A 86 -14.46 -5.26 -23.36
CA LEU A 86 -14.21 -6.33 -24.31
C LEU A 86 -15.13 -6.21 -25.52
N ALA A 87 -14.54 -6.33 -26.71
CA ALA A 87 -15.24 -6.56 -27.96
C ALA A 87 -15.27 -8.07 -28.26
N SER A 88 -16.45 -8.64 -28.45
CA SER A 88 -16.62 -10.06 -28.76
C SER A 88 -17.34 -10.24 -30.08
N VAL A 89 -16.78 -11.07 -30.95
CA VAL A 89 -17.37 -11.45 -32.24
C VAL A 89 -17.58 -12.96 -32.22
N ALA A 90 -18.74 -13.43 -32.72
CA ALA A 90 -19.05 -14.86 -32.77
C ALA A 90 -17.94 -15.66 -33.47
N GLY A 91 -17.40 -16.67 -32.79
CA GLY A 91 -16.33 -17.52 -33.31
C GLY A 91 -14.92 -16.93 -33.23
N GLN A 92 -14.74 -15.76 -32.60
CA GLN A 92 -13.44 -15.13 -32.36
C GLN A 92 -13.19 -14.92 -30.86
N GLU A 93 -11.92 -14.82 -30.48
CA GLU A 93 -11.54 -14.45 -29.12
C GLU A 93 -11.87 -12.98 -28.84
N SER A 94 -12.32 -12.69 -27.61
CA SER A 94 -12.63 -11.34 -27.18
C SER A 94 -11.37 -10.49 -27.08
N VAL A 95 -11.44 -9.23 -27.54
CA VAL A 95 -10.30 -8.30 -27.53
C VAL A 95 -10.60 -7.12 -26.62
N ILE A 96 -9.60 -6.66 -25.86
CA ILE A 96 -9.69 -5.44 -25.06
C ILE A 96 -9.72 -4.22 -25.98
N VAL A 97 -10.72 -3.37 -25.80
CA VAL A 97 -10.94 -2.15 -26.60
C VAL A 97 -11.14 -0.93 -25.69
N ALA A 98 -11.27 0.25 -26.30
CA ALA A 98 -11.46 1.49 -25.56
C ALA A 98 -12.79 1.50 -24.77
N ASP A 99 -12.73 1.99 -23.53
CA ASP A 99 -13.86 2.07 -22.59
C ASP A 99 -15.12 2.72 -23.19
N GLY A 100 -14.97 3.70 -24.08
CA GLY A 100 -16.08 4.39 -24.73
C GLY A 100 -16.99 3.48 -25.56
N LEU A 101 -16.49 2.33 -26.04
CA LEU A 101 -17.28 1.37 -26.82
C LEU A 101 -18.26 0.57 -25.95
N CYS A 102 -17.95 0.40 -24.66
CA CYS A 102 -18.84 -0.24 -23.70
C CYS A 102 -19.85 0.75 -23.07
N ALA A 103 -19.90 2.02 -23.51
CA ALA A 103 -20.84 3.00 -22.98
C ALA A 103 -22.32 2.58 -23.17
N THR A 104 -22.60 1.83 -24.24
CA THR A 104 -23.94 1.27 -24.52
C THR A 104 -24.26 0.03 -23.70
N ALA A 105 -23.24 -0.65 -23.16
CA ALA A 105 -23.39 -1.83 -22.29
C ALA A 105 -23.71 -1.46 -20.82
N GLY A 106 -23.69 -0.17 -20.50
CA GLY A 106 -23.93 0.36 -19.15
C GLY A 106 -22.76 1.19 -18.64
N SER A 107 -22.92 1.72 -17.42
CA SER A 107 -21.87 2.49 -16.75
C SER A 107 -20.65 1.60 -16.45
N ARG A 108 -19.46 2.19 -16.56
CA ARG A 108 -18.21 1.53 -16.21
C ARG A 108 -18.26 1.09 -14.74
N PRO A 109 -18.06 -0.20 -14.43
CA PRO A 109 -17.97 -0.67 -13.05
C PRO A 109 -16.85 0.04 -12.29
N ALA A 110 -17.02 0.23 -10.98
CA ALA A 110 -15.97 0.82 -10.13
C ALA A 110 -14.72 -0.06 -10.11
N ASP A 111 -13.55 0.54 -10.24
CA ASP A 111 -12.23 -0.10 -10.16
C ASP A 111 -11.57 0.04 -8.79
N ARG A 112 -12.20 0.79 -7.87
CA ARG A 112 -11.78 1.01 -6.49
C ARG A 112 -12.96 0.89 -5.53
N GLN A 113 -12.75 0.30 -4.36
CA GLN A 113 -13.74 0.30 -3.28
C GLN A 113 -13.09 0.25 -1.90
N ALA A 114 -13.80 0.74 -0.89
CA ALA A 114 -13.40 0.60 0.50
C ALA A 114 -13.40 -0.87 0.94
N CYS A 115 -12.49 -1.21 1.83
CA CYS A 115 -12.39 -2.52 2.49
C CYS A 115 -11.87 -2.34 3.91
N ASN A 116 -12.08 -3.35 4.75
CA ASN A 116 -11.61 -3.40 6.13
C ASN A 116 -11.95 -2.12 6.91
N THR A 117 -13.26 -1.89 7.06
CA THR A 117 -13.82 -0.68 7.68
C THR A 117 -13.80 -0.72 9.21
N GLU A 118 -13.51 -1.86 9.81
CA GLU A 118 -13.42 -2.02 11.25
C GLU A 118 -12.23 -1.24 11.82
N PRO A 119 -12.40 -0.52 12.95
CA PRO A 119 -11.35 0.32 13.50
C PRO A 119 -10.13 -0.51 13.91
N CYS A 120 -8.95 0.04 13.66
CA CYS A 120 -7.69 -0.54 14.12
C CYS A 120 -7.64 -0.63 15.64
N VAL A 121 -7.09 -1.73 16.15
CA VAL A 121 -6.83 -1.87 17.58
C VAL A 121 -5.69 -0.94 17.96
N GLU A 122 -5.94 -0.10 18.97
CA GLU A 122 -4.93 0.73 19.60
C GLU A 122 -4.74 0.27 21.05
N THR A 123 -3.52 -0.11 21.38
CA THR A 123 -3.15 -0.49 22.75
C THR A 123 -2.01 0.37 23.23
N GLN A 124 -1.83 0.44 24.55
CA GLN A 124 -0.74 1.22 25.13
C GLN A 124 0.60 0.70 24.59
N LEU A 125 1.35 1.61 23.98
CA LEU A 125 2.70 1.33 23.52
C LEU A 125 3.59 1.16 24.75
N HIS A 126 4.33 0.07 24.75
CA HIS A 126 5.32 -0.24 25.77
C HIS A 126 6.58 -0.66 25.06
N LEU A 127 7.64 0.13 25.24
CA LEU A 127 8.96 -0.33 24.83
C LEU A 127 9.33 -1.48 25.75
N SER A 128 9.54 -2.67 25.21
CA SER A 128 9.81 -3.89 25.99
C SER A 128 11.23 -3.87 26.58
N ALA A 129 11.77 -2.69 26.87
CA ALA A 129 13.12 -2.48 27.33
C ALA A 129 13.41 -3.42 28.49
N ALA A 130 14.52 -4.14 28.33
CA ALA A 130 15.05 -5.10 29.25
C ALA A 130 14.92 -4.60 30.69
N GLN A 131 14.59 -5.50 31.61
CA GLN A 131 14.47 -5.22 33.04
C GLN A 131 15.83 -4.81 33.69
N ALA A 132 16.84 -4.47 32.89
CA ALA A 132 18.20 -4.07 33.23
C ALA A 132 18.72 -2.99 32.26
N MET A 133 19.74 -2.24 32.69
CA MET A 133 20.48 -1.30 31.86
C MET A 133 21.05 -2.02 30.61
N GLN A 134 20.58 -1.66 29.42
CA GLN A 134 20.96 -2.34 28.18
C GLN A 134 22.30 -1.81 27.67
N ILE A 135 23.31 -2.66 27.54
CA ILE A 135 24.62 -2.29 27.00
C ILE A 135 24.67 -2.63 25.51
N VAL A 136 24.93 -1.64 24.65
CA VAL A 136 24.97 -1.81 23.20
C VAL A 136 26.29 -1.27 22.63
N PRO A 137 27.15 -2.11 22.03
CA PRO A 137 28.39 -1.65 21.43
C PRO A 137 28.16 -0.75 20.21
N ALA A 138 28.96 0.31 20.07
CA ALA A 138 29.00 1.15 18.88
C ALA A 138 29.49 0.32 17.67
N GLY A 139 28.84 0.49 16.52
CA GLY A 139 29.09 -0.32 15.32
C GLY A 139 28.42 -1.70 15.33
N SER A 140 27.63 -2.02 16.36
CA SER A 140 26.84 -3.25 16.41
C SER A 140 25.40 -3.02 15.92
N ALA A 141 24.59 -4.06 16.00
CA ALA A 141 23.15 -3.95 15.78
C ALA A 141 22.39 -4.51 16.97
N PHE A 142 21.33 -3.81 17.34
CA PHE A 142 20.48 -4.16 18.46
C PHE A 142 19.03 -4.28 18.00
N ASN A 143 18.33 -5.32 18.45
CA ASN A 143 16.92 -5.46 18.15
C ASN A 143 16.10 -4.72 19.21
N LEU A 144 15.46 -3.65 18.77
CA LEU A 144 14.45 -2.94 19.55
C LEU A 144 13.15 -3.74 19.47
N THR A 145 12.57 -4.09 20.61
CA THR A 145 11.30 -4.81 20.70
C THR A 145 10.32 -4.01 21.54
N TRP A 146 9.07 -3.96 21.11
CA TRP A 146 8.01 -3.25 21.81
C TRP A 146 6.69 -4.02 21.70
N SER A 147 5.73 -3.66 22.54
CA SER A 147 4.36 -4.16 22.50
C SER A 147 3.39 -3.00 22.38
N GLY A 148 2.26 -3.25 21.72
CA GLY A 148 1.19 -2.28 21.56
C GLY A 148 1.44 -1.21 20.48
N GLY A 149 0.83 -0.04 20.64
CA GLY A 149 0.71 0.96 19.57
C GLY A 149 -0.50 0.73 18.68
N LEU A 150 -0.54 1.43 17.54
CA LEU A 150 -1.60 1.29 16.53
C LEU A 150 -1.32 0.09 15.62
N GLN A 151 -2.31 -0.77 15.44
CA GLN A 151 -2.26 -1.84 14.42
C GLN A 151 -2.10 -1.24 13.02
N ASP A 152 -1.19 -1.81 12.22
CA ASP A 152 -0.76 -1.28 10.89
C ASP A 152 -0.26 0.18 10.92
N GLY A 153 0.04 0.70 12.12
CA GLY A 153 0.62 2.01 12.31
C GLY A 153 2.12 2.05 12.03
N ARG A 154 2.70 3.21 12.27
CA ARG A 154 4.15 3.44 12.19
C ARG A 154 4.73 3.71 13.57
N VAL A 155 5.98 3.32 13.77
CA VAL A 155 6.73 3.53 15.00
C VAL A 155 8.05 4.21 14.64
N SER A 156 8.44 5.21 15.43
CA SER A 156 9.72 5.89 15.33
C SER A 156 10.43 5.84 16.66
N ALA A 157 11.76 5.69 16.61
CA ALA A 157 12.63 5.74 17.77
C ALA A 157 13.50 6.99 17.75
N SER A 158 13.65 7.62 18.90
CA SER A 158 14.57 8.75 19.10
C SER A 158 15.45 8.50 20.31
N LEU A 159 16.66 9.03 20.27
CA LEU A 159 17.66 8.87 21.32
C LEU A 159 18.07 10.24 21.87
N GLN A 160 18.41 10.27 23.16
CA GLN A 160 18.78 11.48 23.87
C GLN A 160 19.97 11.17 24.78
N GLN A 161 21.06 11.94 24.68
CA GLN A 161 22.22 11.71 25.54
C GLN A 161 21.97 12.25 26.94
N VAL A 162 22.36 11.47 27.94
CA VAL A 162 22.26 11.83 29.35
C VAL A 162 23.66 12.00 29.94
N ALA A 163 23.88 13.12 30.61
CA ALA A 163 25.02 13.34 31.48
C ALA A 163 24.63 12.99 32.93
N VAL A 164 25.57 12.48 33.72
CA VAL A 164 25.36 12.28 35.16
C VAL A 164 26.00 13.45 35.89
N GLY A 165 25.19 14.24 36.60
CA GLY A 165 25.67 15.32 37.46
C GLY A 165 26.40 14.80 38.70
N VAL A 166 27.09 15.70 39.41
CA VAL A 166 27.94 15.40 40.59
C VAL A 166 27.21 14.71 41.76
N ALA A 167 25.87 14.65 41.74
CA ALA A 167 25.03 14.01 42.74
C ALA A 167 24.25 12.78 42.20
N GLY A 168 24.66 12.21 41.06
CA GLY A 168 23.92 11.10 40.42
C GLY A 168 22.65 11.53 39.69
N GLN A 169 22.40 12.83 39.58
CA GLN A 169 21.25 13.36 38.85
C GLN A 169 21.46 13.25 37.34
N LEU A 170 20.53 12.58 36.66
CA LEU A 170 20.51 12.51 35.19
C LEU A 170 20.18 13.91 34.63
N LEU A 171 21.13 14.47 33.90
CA LEU A 171 21.02 15.70 33.12
C LEU A 171 20.91 15.30 31.64
N ALA A 172 19.69 15.16 31.13
CA ALA A 172 19.48 14.98 29.70
C ALA A 172 19.63 16.33 28.99
N ASN A 173 20.25 16.36 27.80
CA ASN A 173 20.10 17.50 26.88
C ASN A 173 18.59 17.69 26.57
N SER A 174 18.09 18.83 26.10
CA SER A 174 16.64 18.99 25.88
C SER A 174 16.13 18.45 24.54
N THR A 175 16.98 17.85 23.71
CA THR A 175 16.65 17.52 22.31
C THR A 175 16.76 16.03 22.01
N TRP A 176 15.64 15.44 21.59
CA TRP A 176 15.59 14.09 21.02
C TRP A 176 16.17 14.12 19.61
N GLN A 177 16.99 13.12 19.27
CA GLN A 177 17.64 13.00 17.97
C GLN A 177 17.35 11.64 17.35
N ASP A 178 17.21 11.60 16.03
CA ASP A 178 17.00 10.39 15.24
C ASP A 178 17.94 10.33 14.01
N ALA A 179 18.15 11.48 13.37
CA ALA A 179 18.95 11.64 12.17
C ALA A 179 20.41 11.19 12.38
N GLY A 180 20.86 10.27 11.52
CA GLY A 180 22.24 9.77 11.55
C GLY A 180 22.56 8.81 12.70
N LEU A 181 21.57 8.43 13.53
CA LEU A 181 21.75 7.49 14.65
C LEU A 181 21.40 6.04 14.31
N GLY A 182 21.02 5.77 13.06
CA GLY A 182 20.66 4.44 12.57
C GLY A 182 19.41 3.83 13.22
N LEU A 183 18.64 4.65 13.95
CA LEU A 183 17.39 4.28 14.60
C LEU A 183 16.29 4.03 13.57
N PRO A 184 15.30 3.17 13.88
CA PRO A 184 14.12 3.02 13.05
C PRO A 184 13.28 4.30 13.09
N VAL A 185 13.16 4.94 11.93
CA VAL A 185 12.30 6.11 11.72
C VAL A 185 11.19 5.69 10.77
N ASP A 186 9.95 5.96 11.15
CA ASP A 186 8.74 5.71 10.35
C ASP A 186 8.57 4.27 9.86
N VAL A 187 8.97 3.30 10.69
CA VAL A 187 8.86 1.87 10.35
C VAL A 187 7.48 1.31 10.68
N GLU A 188 7.04 0.28 9.96
CA GLU A 188 5.79 -0.42 10.27
C GLU A 188 5.81 -1.04 11.67
N ASN A 189 4.67 -1.04 12.35
CA ASN A 189 4.52 -1.61 13.68
C ASN A 189 4.56 -3.16 13.67
N THR A 190 5.75 -3.71 13.45
CA THR A 190 6.02 -5.16 13.44
C THR A 190 6.47 -5.69 14.82
N LEU A 191 6.27 -4.90 15.88
CA LEU A 191 6.67 -5.17 17.27
C LEU A 191 8.19 -5.29 17.51
N SER A 192 9.00 -5.22 16.45
CA SER A 192 10.44 -5.20 16.55
C SER A 192 11.10 -4.54 15.36
N SER A 193 12.24 -3.90 15.56
CA SER A 193 13.07 -3.39 14.47
C SER A 193 14.54 -3.37 14.84
N ARG A 194 15.39 -3.53 13.83
CA ARG A 194 16.84 -3.57 13.99
C ARG A 194 17.39 -2.16 14.00
N TRP A 195 17.96 -1.76 15.13
CA TRP A 195 18.75 -0.54 15.28
C TRP A 195 20.20 -0.82 14.90
N ALA A 196 20.71 -0.14 13.87
CA ALA A 196 22.13 -0.17 13.52
C ALA A 196 22.86 0.94 14.30
N VAL A 197 23.62 0.59 15.33
CA VAL A 197 24.28 1.57 16.19
C VAL A 197 25.51 2.12 15.47
N PRO A 198 25.61 3.43 15.21
CA PRO A 198 26.76 4.00 14.52
C PRO A 198 28.04 3.76 15.31
N ALA A 199 29.14 3.44 14.62
CA ALA A 199 30.46 3.33 15.25
C ALA A 199 30.97 4.67 15.82
N SER A 200 30.48 5.79 15.28
CA SER A 200 30.78 7.15 15.72
C SER A 200 29.93 7.63 16.89
N LEU A 201 28.97 6.82 17.36
CA LEU A 201 28.11 7.24 18.47
C LEU A 201 28.94 7.31 19.75
N ALA A 202 28.86 8.45 20.43
CA ALA A 202 29.65 8.67 21.63
C ALA A 202 29.29 7.65 22.72
N SER A 203 30.30 7.31 23.50
CA SER A 203 30.17 6.54 24.72
C SER A 203 29.34 7.27 25.77
N GLY A 204 28.37 6.59 26.40
CA GLY A 204 27.63 7.18 27.51
C GLY A 204 26.27 6.54 27.76
N GLN A 205 25.52 7.17 28.67
CA GLN A 205 24.12 6.83 28.93
C GLN A 205 23.20 7.63 28.01
N TYR A 206 22.18 6.97 27.50
CA TYR A 206 21.18 7.52 26.59
C TYR A 206 19.78 7.11 27.06
N LEU A 207 18.80 7.99 26.85
CA LEU A 207 17.39 7.63 26.89
C LEU A 207 16.92 7.29 25.49
N LEU A 208 16.12 6.23 25.40
CA LEU A 208 15.46 5.82 24.18
C LEU A 208 13.96 6.08 24.33
N LYS A 209 13.37 6.67 23.30
CA LYS A 209 11.94 6.97 23.22
C LYS A 209 11.37 6.31 21.99
N LEU A 210 10.20 5.68 22.14
CA LEU A 210 9.36 5.31 21.02
C LEU A 210 8.16 6.23 20.90
N THR A 211 7.79 6.50 19.65
CA THR A 211 6.59 7.22 19.27
C THR A 211 5.83 6.39 18.26
N SER A 212 4.59 6.01 18.56
CA SER A 212 3.68 5.37 17.59
C SER A 212 2.87 6.44 16.88
N SER A 213 2.45 6.17 15.64
CA SER A 213 1.55 7.00 14.82
C SER A 213 0.10 7.04 15.34
N ALA A 214 -0.13 6.65 16.59
CA ALA A 214 -1.43 6.51 17.19
C ALA A 214 -1.84 7.83 17.88
N THR A 215 -2.90 7.80 18.70
CA THR A 215 -3.35 8.97 19.48
C THR A 215 -2.23 9.52 20.38
N PRO A 216 -2.34 10.76 20.90
CA PRO A 216 -1.33 11.35 21.79
C PRO A 216 -0.94 10.49 22.99
N ALA A 217 -1.80 9.55 23.41
CA ALA A 217 -1.52 8.63 24.52
C ALA A 217 -0.38 7.62 24.23
N ASN A 218 -0.07 7.40 22.95
CA ASN A 218 0.98 6.48 22.48
C ASN A 218 2.18 7.23 21.85
N GLN A 219 2.23 8.54 22.08
CA GLN A 219 3.35 9.38 21.74
C GLN A 219 4.22 9.52 23.00
N ASP A 220 5.52 9.26 22.89
CA ASP A 220 6.52 9.47 23.95
C ASP A 220 6.62 8.40 25.05
N VAL A 221 6.67 7.13 24.66
CA VAL A 221 6.99 6.03 25.60
C VAL A 221 8.50 5.92 25.78
N MET A 222 8.97 6.34 26.96
CA MET A 222 10.38 6.28 27.34
C MET A 222 10.77 4.88 27.81
N ALA A 223 11.97 4.43 27.47
CA ALA A 223 12.57 3.22 28.02
C ALA A 223 13.60 3.48 29.10
N ALA A 224 13.99 2.38 29.76
CA ALA A 224 15.16 2.32 30.62
C ALA A 224 16.42 2.89 29.93
N PRO A 225 17.39 3.43 30.70
CA PRO A 225 18.63 3.95 30.15
C PRO A 225 19.39 2.89 29.35
N VAL A 226 19.83 3.27 28.15
CA VAL A 226 20.70 2.47 27.28
C VAL A 226 22.12 3.00 27.42
N VAL A 227 23.09 2.11 27.59
CA VAL A 227 24.51 2.45 27.57
C VAL A 227 25.06 2.10 26.20
N VAL A 228 25.59 3.09 25.49
CA VAL A 228 26.37 2.85 24.27
C VAL A 228 27.81 2.62 24.68
N GLN A 229 28.40 1.52 24.18
CA GLN A 229 29.81 1.14 24.36
C GLN A 229 30.69 1.48 23.16
N GLY A 230 31.47 2.56 23.22
CA GLY A 230 32.43 2.94 22.17
C GLY A 230 33.62 1.97 22.08
N THR A 231 34.37 2.04 20.98
CA THR A 231 35.55 1.21 20.71
C THR A 231 36.82 1.70 21.42
N VAL A 232 36.81 2.91 21.96
CA VAL A 232 37.90 3.47 22.78
C VAL A 232 37.58 3.19 24.24
N GLY A 233 38.37 2.36 24.91
CA GLY A 233 38.07 1.86 26.25
C GLY A 233 37.90 2.97 27.30
N TYR A 234 36.70 3.10 27.84
CA TYR A 234 36.43 3.84 29.07
C TYR A 234 35.96 2.85 30.13
N GLU A 235 36.41 3.07 31.36
CA GLU A 235 35.94 2.32 32.51
C GLU A 235 34.59 2.92 32.93
N LEU A 236 33.49 2.21 32.66
CA LEU A 236 32.16 2.65 33.08
C LEU A 236 31.88 2.12 34.49
N THR A 237 32.20 2.93 35.49
CA THR A 237 31.89 2.58 36.89
C THR A 237 30.40 2.77 37.15
N LEU A 238 29.63 1.70 37.00
CA LEU A 238 28.21 1.66 37.40
C LEU A 238 28.13 1.52 38.92
N LEU A 239 27.84 2.62 39.61
CA LEU A 239 27.54 2.59 41.05
C LEU A 239 26.08 2.14 41.24
N PRO A 240 25.81 0.99 41.88
CA PRO A 240 24.45 0.61 42.23
C PRO A 240 23.90 1.63 43.23
N MET A 241 22.85 2.34 42.85
CA MET A 241 22.08 3.18 43.79
C MET A 241 21.22 2.27 44.67
N GLY A 242 21.87 1.60 45.62
CA GLY A 242 21.21 0.88 46.70
C GLY A 242 20.91 1.82 47.86
N LEU A 243 19.62 2.00 48.15
CA LEU A 243 19.15 2.48 49.45
C LEU A 243 19.66 1.52 50.54
N GLY A 244 20.73 1.91 51.21
CA GLY A 244 21.20 1.27 52.44
C GLY A 244 22.01 -0.02 52.26
N ALA A 245 23.17 -0.01 52.91
CA ALA A 245 24.05 -1.15 53.24
C ALA A 245 25.00 -1.68 52.14
N GLY A 246 26.30 -1.49 52.43
CA GLY A 246 27.38 -2.39 52.01
C GLY A 246 28.13 -1.99 50.75
N LEU A 247 29.36 -1.47 50.93
CA LEU A 247 30.36 -1.33 49.86
C LEU A 247 30.67 -2.71 49.24
N GLY A 248 30.07 -2.99 48.08
CA GLY A 248 30.42 -4.11 47.21
C GLY A 248 31.44 -3.68 46.15
N SER A 249 32.45 -4.53 45.95
CA SER A 249 33.66 -4.32 45.17
C SER A 249 33.44 -3.83 43.73
N ALA A 250 34.30 -2.92 43.28
CA ALA A 250 34.41 -2.48 41.89
C ALA A 250 34.73 -3.68 40.96
N ALA A 251 33.95 -3.81 39.89
CA ALA A 251 34.26 -4.74 38.81
C ALA A 251 35.09 -4.03 37.75
N THR A 252 36.39 -4.33 37.71
CA THR A 252 37.30 -3.94 36.63
C THR A 252 37.24 -5.01 35.55
N LEU A 253 36.86 -4.67 34.32
CA LEU A 253 36.97 -5.57 33.17
C LEU A 253 38.15 -5.09 32.31
N GLN A 254 39.22 -5.88 32.24
CA GLN A 254 40.40 -5.59 31.42
C GLN A 254 40.29 -6.27 30.04
N VAL A 255 40.44 -5.41 29.03
CA VAL A 255 40.68 -5.52 27.57
C VAL A 255 40.43 -6.86 26.88
#